data_AF-A0A0R3X7Y7-F1
#
_entry.id   AF-A0A0R3X7Y7-F1
#
_cell.length_a   1.000
_cell.length_b   1.000
_cell.length_c   1.000
_cell.angle_alpha   90.00
_cell.angle_beta   90.00
_cell.angle_gamma   90.00
#
_symmetry.space_group_name_H-M   'P 1'
#
loop_
_entity.id
_entity.type
_entity.pdbx_description
1 polymer ?
#
loop_
_entity_poly.entity_id
_entity_poly.type
_entity_poly.pdbx_seq_one_letter_code
_entity_poly.pdbx_strand_id
1 'polypeptide(L)'
;MGCVISCGLKLVLQILNTVLCVAFLAVAVFGVLLKSSKGVVEKILANVLKNEKPDDEQLQELAKFITENADGLAIILIVVGLVLAALCLIGCIASCCGWNILLKIYAAILIILLVVQIIAVAVLFSDPNRLSSWLAKSMQNLLKSYGTNSDEGKMSTAVWNCLMGMGEPTCCGFDGYSDFPDKTKLPETCCDKGANKCDKAEAEKAGKKGCKAKLATFTKNNLKAMMYISIAAILLQRGTQKAFIDIHVCLLGGTHRDCDARDLPVAFVAVAVFGILLKCSKTIVQQLLTKIFDNFNVGDEDIRQLARFITENADGIAIVLIVVGFALAALCLIGCIASCCGCNILLKIYAAILIVLLVAQIIVVAVAFSDPARLTAVLINSLEKLLQKYNETDDEGKMATTVWNVIMTVNSICCGMDGYGDFNKPGMNLPQQCCTTAITSCTAQAAQTAGVVGCREKIVTFTSDNMKILLYISISAILLQVGALTIQSPVIEQGNG
;
A
#
# COMPACT_ATOMS: atom_id res chain seq x y z
N MET A 1 17.81 23.37 -28.12
CA MET A 1 16.33 23.41 -28.04
C MET A 1 15.76 23.30 -26.61
N GLY A 2 16.58 23.26 -25.54
CA GLY A 2 16.10 23.13 -24.15
C GLY A 2 15.24 24.28 -23.60
N CYS A 3 15.30 25.47 -24.21
CA CYS A 3 14.48 26.61 -23.80
C CYS A 3 12.98 26.42 -24.12
N VAL A 4 12.64 25.69 -25.19
CA VAL A 4 11.24 25.47 -25.61
C VAL A 4 10.55 24.44 -24.71
N ILE A 5 11.26 23.40 -24.27
CA ILE A 5 10.74 22.33 -23.40
C ILE A 5 10.56 22.85 -21.96
N SER A 6 11.52 23.63 -21.44
CA SER A 6 11.40 24.29 -20.13
C SER A 6 10.27 25.32 -20.07
N CYS A 7 10.05 26.06 -21.16
CA CYS A 7 8.96 27.03 -21.27
C CYS A 7 7.58 26.34 -21.38
N GLY A 8 7.46 25.29 -22.21
CA GLY A 8 6.22 24.53 -22.37
C GLY A 8 5.77 23.84 -21.09
N LEU A 9 6.70 23.29 -20.32
CA LEU A 9 6.39 22.57 -19.08
C LEU A 9 5.97 23.50 -17.93
N LYS A 10 6.61 24.67 -17.80
CA LYS A 10 6.17 25.75 -16.90
C LYS A 10 4.78 26.25 -17.27
N LEU A 11 4.50 26.36 -18.58
CA LEU A 11 3.20 26.77 -19.11
C LEU A 11 2.11 25.71 -18.82
N VAL A 12 2.41 24.43 -18.96
CA VAL A 12 1.47 23.34 -18.59
C VAL A 12 1.20 23.32 -17.07
N LEU A 13 2.24 23.44 -16.24
CA LEU A 13 2.08 23.50 -14.78
C LEU A 13 1.29 24.73 -14.35
N GLN A 14 1.54 25.88 -15.00
CA GLN A 14 0.80 27.12 -14.76
C GLN A 14 -0.68 26.95 -15.14
N ILE A 15 -0.98 26.39 -16.31
CA ILE A 15 -2.36 26.16 -16.76
C ILE A 15 -3.07 25.20 -15.81
N LEU A 16 -2.44 24.08 -15.46
CA LEU A 16 -3.04 23.08 -14.57
C LEU A 16 -3.31 23.65 -13.17
N ASN A 17 -2.33 24.32 -12.56
CA ASN A 17 -2.51 24.94 -11.24
C ASN A 17 -3.51 26.09 -11.27
N THR A 18 -3.61 26.83 -12.37
CA THR A 18 -4.62 27.89 -12.54
C THR A 18 -6.02 27.30 -12.63
N VAL A 19 -6.21 26.25 -13.45
CA VAL A 19 -7.51 25.55 -13.57
C VAL A 19 -7.92 24.94 -12.23
N LEU A 20 -7.00 24.26 -11.54
CA LEU A 20 -7.25 23.68 -10.23
C LEU A 20 -7.55 24.76 -9.18
N CYS A 21 -6.82 25.89 -9.19
CA CYS A 21 -7.10 27.01 -8.31
C CYS A 21 -8.53 27.54 -8.50
N VAL A 22 -8.94 27.77 -9.75
CA VAL A 22 -10.31 28.23 -10.06
C VAL A 22 -11.35 27.22 -9.60
N ALA A 23 -11.11 25.92 -9.82
CA ALA A 23 -11.99 24.86 -9.36
C ALA A 23 -12.13 24.83 -7.82
N PHE A 24 -11.02 24.92 -7.07
CA PHE A 24 -11.05 24.91 -5.61
C PHE A 24 -11.66 26.20 -5.03
N LEU A 25 -11.47 27.35 -5.68
CA LEU A 25 -12.18 28.58 -5.33
C LEU A 25 -13.68 28.45 -5.58
N ALA A 26 -14.10 27.81 -6.67
CA ALA A 26 -15.52 27.55 -6.92
C ALA A 26 -16.13 26.63 -5.85
N VAL A 27 -15.39 25.62 -5.38
CA VAL A 27 -15.81 24.76 -4.24
C VAL A 27 -15.95 25.59 -2.96
N ALA A 28 -15.00 26.48 -2.65
CA ALA A 28 -15.08 27.34 -1.48
C ALA A 28 -16.27 28.31 -1.56
N VAL A 29 -16.49 28.93 -2.74
CA VAL A 29 -17.66 29.80 -3.00
C VAL A 29 -18.97 29.03 -2.84
N PHE A 30 -19.04 27.80 -3.35
CA PHE A 30 -20.19 26.93 -3.14
C PHE A 30 -20.43 26.65 -1.66
N GLY A 31 -19.37 26.43 -0.87
CA GLY A 31 -19.46 26.33 0.59
C GLY A 31 -20.01 27.62 1.24
N VAL A 32 -19.59 28.80 0.81
CA VAL A 32 -20.14 30.08 1.29
C VAL A 32 -21.62 30.22 0.92
N LEU A 33 -22.01 29.82 -0.29
CA LEU A 33 -23.41 29.83 -0.73
C LEU A 33 -24.27 28.88 0.11
N LEU A 34 -23.76 27.68 0.42
CA LEU A 34 -24.40 26.73 1.34
C LEU A 34 -24.67 27.35 2.71
N LYS A 35 -23.68 28.09 3.25
CA LYS A 35 -23.82 28.76 4.55
C LYS A 35 -24.76 29.97 4.51
N SER A 36 -24.71 30.75 3.44
CA SER A 36 -25.29 32.10 3.43
C SER A 36 -26.72 32.17 2.87
N SER A 37 -27.15 31.21 2.03
CA SER A 37 -28.47 31.30 1.40
C SER A 37 -29.10 29.94 1.11
N LYS A 38 -29.94 29.47 2.04
CA LYS A 38 -30.77 28.27 1.87
C LYS A 38 -31.62 28.33 0.58
N GLY A 39 -32.15 29.51 0.24
CA GLY A 39 -32.95 29.69 -0.98
C GLY A 39 -32.15 29.63 -2.29
N VAL A 40 -30.85 29.93 -2.28
CA VAL A 40 -29.97 29.73 -3.45
C VAL A 40 -29.61 28.25 -3.59
N VAL A 41 -29.33 27.57 -2.48
CA VAL A 41 -29.07 26.12 -2.45
C VAL A 41 -30.26 25.35 -2.99
N GLU A 42 -31.47 25.62 -2.51
CA GLU A 42 -32.70 24.98 -2.97
C GLU A 42 -32.94 25.19 -4.47
N LYS A 43 -32.66 26.40 -5.00
CA LYS A 43 -32.79 26.68 -6.44
C LYS A 43 -31.75 25.96 -7.29
N ILE A 44 -30.49 25.93 -6.85
CA ILE A 44 -29.41 25.20 -7.54
C ILE A 44 -29.74 23.72 -7.56
N LEU A 45 -30.14 23.17 -6.41
CA LEU A 45 -30.48 21.77 -6.25
C LEU A 45 -31.71 21.40 -7.09
N ALA A 46 -32.75 22.23 -7.09
CA ALA A 46 -33.92 22.04 -7.96
C ALA A 46 -33.58 22.10 -9.46
N ASN A 47 -32.60 22.92 -9.87
CA ASN A 47 -32.15 22.97 -11.26
C ASN A 47 -31.30 21.74 -11.66
N VAL A 48 -30.49 21.22 -10.74
CA VAL A 48 -29.73 19.97 -10.97
C VAL A 48 -30.67 18.77 -11.04
N LEU A 49 -31.62 18.67 -10.10
CA LEU A 49 -32.62 17.59 -10.04
C LEU A 49 -33.60 17.57 -11.24
N LYS A 50 -33.76 18.68 -11.96
CA LYS A 50 -34.64 18.76 -13.14
C LYS A 50 -34.09 18.03 -14.37
N ASN A 51 -32.79 17.79 -14.44
CA ASN A 51 -32.14 17.19 -15.61
C ASN A 51 -31.88 15.68 -15.48
N GLU A 52 -32.05 15.12 -14.27
CA GLU A 52 -31.89 13.70 -13.97
C GLU A 52 -33.26 12.99 -13.88
N LYS A 53 -33.30 11.68 -14.13
CA LYS A 53 -34.55 10.90 -14.07
C LYS A 53 -35.19 10.98 -12.67
N PRO A 54 -36.52 11.15 -12.57
CA PRO A 54 -37.23 11.48 -11.33
C PRO A 54 -37.30 10.35 -10.27
N ASP A 55 -36.73 9.17 -10.54
CA ASP A 55 -36.81 7.97 -9.68
C ASP A 55 -35.50 7.62 -8.94
N ASP A 56 -34.44 8.43 -9.02
CA ASP A 56 -33.26 8.21 -8.18
C ASP A 56 -33.53 8.72 -6.75
N GLU A 57 -34.15 7.87 -5.94
CA GLU A 57 -34.43 8.07 -4.51
C GLU A 57 -33.19 8.52 -3.72
N GLN A 58 -32.00 8.07 -4.14
CA GLN A 58 -30.70 8.45 -3.56
C GLN A 58 -30.37 9.94 -3.74
N LEU A 59 -30.76 10.53 -4.88
CA LEU A 59 -30.43 11.93 -5.22
C LEU A 59 -31.32 12.90 -4.44
N GLN A 60 -32.59 12.52 -4.20
CA GLN A 60 -33.50 13.28 -3.34
C GLN A 60 -33.09 13.22 -1.86
N GLU A 61 -32.64 12.07 -1.37
CA GLU A 61 -32.11 11.97 0.00
C GLU A 61 -30.80 12.74 0.18
N LEU A 62 -29.90 12.70 -0.80
CA LEU A 62 -28.68 13.50 -0.79
C LEU A 62 -29.00 15.00 -0.82
N ALA A 63 -29.97 15.40 -1.63
CA ALA A 63 -30.45 16.77 -1.69
C ALA A 63 -31.00 17.25 -0.34
N LYS A 64 -31.85 16.44 0.30
CA LYS A 64 -32.40 16.71 1.63
C LYS A 64 -31.28 16.79 2.68
N PHE A 65 -30.31 15.88 2.64
CA PHE A 65 -29.14 15.89 3.51
C PHE A 65 -28.32 17.19 3.37
N ILE A 66 -28.07 17.64 2.14
CA ILE A 66 -27.33 18.88 1.85
C ILE A 66 -28.08 20.10 2.40
N THR A 67 -29.40 20.18 2.20
CA THR A 67 -30.22 21.32 2.66
C THR A 67 -30.34 21.38 4.18
N GLU A 68 -30.50 20.22 4.84
CA GLU A 68 -30.64 20.15 6.30
C GLU A 68 -29.31 20.41 7.04
N ASN A 69 -28.17 20.22 6.37
CA ASN A 69 -26.83 20.24 7.00
C ASN A 69 -25.85 21.15 6.29
N ALA A 70 -26.41 22.13 5.59
CA ALA A 70 -25.67 23.09 4.81
C ALA A 70 -24.56 23.75 5.64
N ASP A 71 -24.79 24.02 6.93
CA ASP A 71 -23.81 24.69 7.80
C ASP A 71 -22.52 23.87 8.03
N GLY A 72 -22.64 22.57 8.35
CA GLY A 72 -21.48 21.70 8.62
C GLY A 72 -20.71 21.36 7.34
N LEU A 73 -21.42 21.03 6.26
CA LEU A 73 -20.82 20.78 4.95
C LEU A 73 -20.17 22.04 4.38
N ALA A 74 -20.79 23.21 4.56
CA ALA A 74 -20.23 24.48 4.13
C ALA A 74 -18.87 24.74 4.76
N ILE A 75 -18.73 24.56 6.07
CA ILE A 75 -17.45 24.80 6.77
C ILE A 75 -16.35 23.92 6.19
N ILE A 76 -16.61 22.62 5.98
CA ILE A 76 -15.64 21.68 5.40
C ILE A 76 -15.25 22.11 3.99
N LEU A 77 -16.23 22.43 3.14
CA LEU A 77 -16.00 22.84 1.74
C LEU A 77 -15.23 24.17 1.65
N ILE A 78 -15.51 25.12 2.54
CA ILE A 78 -14.78 26.40 2.62
C ILE A 78 -13.33 26.14 3.02
N VAL A 79 -13.09 25.40 4.09
CA VAL A 79 -11.72 25.16 4.60
C VAL A 79 -10.89 24.37 3.59
N VAL A 80 -11.41 23.25 3.10
CA VAL A 80 -10.69 22.41 2.13
C VAL A 80 -10.48 23.16 0.82
N GLY A 81 -11.51 23.84 0.31
CA GLY A 81 -11.42 24.63 -0.92
C GLY A 81 -10.38 25.74 -0.82
N LEU A 82 -10.35 26.52 0.27
CA LEU A 82 -9.38 27.60 0.45
C LEU A 82 -7.94 27.08 0.63
N VAL A 83 -7.75 26.00 1.39
CA VAL A 83 -6.40 25.41 1.58
C VAL A 83 -5.85 24.88 0.26
N LEU A 84 -6.66 24.14 -0.51
CA LEU A 84 -6.21 23.61 -1.81
C LEU A 84 -6.02 24.73 -2.84
N ALA A 85 -6.87 25.76 -2.86
CA ALA A 85 -6.67 26.94 -3.69
C ALA A 85 -5.36 27.67 -3.33
N ALA A 86 -5.05 27.83 -2.04
CA ALA A 86 -3.80 28.43 -1.60
C ALA A 86 -2.57 27.63 -2.07
N LEU A 87 -2.61 26.30 -2.01
CA LEU A 87 -1.56 25.44 -2.55
C LEU A 87 -1.38 25.64 -4.07
N CYS A 88 -2.48 25.73 -4.82
CA CYS A 88 -2.43 26.00 -6.26
C CYS A 88 -1.90 27.41 -6.58
N LEU A 89 -2.26 28.43 -5.78
CA LEU A 89 -1.74 29.80 -5.92
C LEU A 89 -0.23 29.85 -5.67
N ILE A 90 0.26 29.16 -4.63
CA ILE A 90 1.70 29.02 -4.36
C ILE A 90 2.39 28.39 -5.58
N GLY A 91 1.80 27.34 -6.18
CA GLY A 91 2.28 26.73 -7.41
C GLY A 91 2.32 27.69 -8.61
N CYS A 92 1.30 28.54 -8.77
CA CYS A 92 1.23 29.55 -9.83
C CYS A 92 2.29 30.65 -9.65
N ILE A 93 2.45 31.17 -8.43
CA ILE A 93 3.44 32.20 -8.11
C ILE A 93 4.86 31.65 -8.27
N ALA A 94 5.10 30.41 -7.81
CA ALA A 94 6.39 29.74 -7.94
C ALA A 94 6.79 29.53 -9.41
N SER A 95 5.84 29.21 -10.29
CA SER A 95 6.09 29.05 -11.74
C SER A 95 6.29 30.39 -12.46
N CYS A 96 5.52 31.41 -12.10
CA CYS A 96 5.52 32.72 -12.77
C CYS A 96 6.70 33.62 -12.37
N CYS A 97 7.02 33.71 -11.08
CA CYS A 97 8.00 34.69 -10.57
C CYS A 97 9.45 34.17 -10.57
N GLY A 98 9.70 32.92 -10.97
CA GLY A 98 11.05 32.34 -11.03
C GLY A 98 11.77 32.25 -9.67
N TRP A 99 11.03 32.33 -8.56
CA TRP A 99 11.60 32.25 -7.21
C TRP A 99 11.98 30.81 -6.86
N ASN A 100 13.27 30.49 -7.05
CA ASN A 100 13.82 29.15 -6.84
C ASN A 100 13.55 28.57 -5.44
N ILE A 101 13.49 29.41 -4.40
CA ILE A 101 13.23 28.98 -3.02
C ILE A 101 11.75 28.58 -2.84
N LEU A 102 10.82 29.41 -3.32
CA LEU A 102 9.38 29.15 -3.23
C LEU A 102 9.00 27.87 -4.01
N LEU A 103 9.64 27.68 -5.16
CA LEU A 103 9.50 26.50 -5.99
C LEU A 103 9.96 25.23 -5.25
N LYS A 104 11.10 25.26 -4.55
CA LYS A 104 11.59 24.14 -3.71
C LYS A 104 10.65 23.81 -2.54
N ILE A 105 10.11 24.84 -1.86
CA ILE A 105 9.14 24.66 -0.77
C ILE A 105 7.85 24.01 -1.30
N TYR A 106 7.33 24.49 -2.42
CA TYR A 106 6.16 23.91 -3.08
C TYR A 106 6.38 22.42 -3.43
N ALA A 107 7.53 22.08 -4.02
CA ALA A 107 7.87 20.69 -4.29
C ALA A 107 7.99 19.83 -3.03
N ALA A 108 8.63 20.34 -1.97
CA ALA A 108 8.73 19.64 -0.69
C ALA A 108 7.34 19.33 -0.10
N ILE A 109 6.41 20.28 -0.14
CA ILE A 109 5.02 20.09 0.29
C ILE A 109 4.34 19.00 -0.53
N LEU A 110 4.48 19.03 -1.86
CA LEU A 110 3.91 17.99 -2.73
C LEU A 110 4.51 16.59 -2.49
N ILE A 111 5.81 16.49 -2.17
CA ILE A 111 6.48 15.22 -1.82
C ILE A 111 5.89 14.70 -0.51
N ILE A 112 5.76 15.55 0.50
CA ILE A 112 5.18 15.17 1.79
C ILE A 112 3.74 14.68 1.60
N LEU A 113 2.92 15.41 0.85
CA LEU A 113 1.54 15.01 0.55
C LEU A 113 1.47 13.67 -0.21
N LEU A 114 2.40 13.43 -1.15
CA LEU A 114 2.49 12.17 -1.88
C LEU A 114 2.86 11.01 -0.95
N VAL A 115 3.83 11.20 -0.07
CA VAL A 115 4.22 10.19 0.92
C VAL A 115 3.05 9.89 1.86
N VAL A 116 2.35 10.91 2.36
CA VAL A 116 1.15 10.74 3.20
C VAL A 116 0.06 9.97 2.45
N GLN A 117 -0.19 10.28 1.18
CA GLN A 117 -1.18 9.55 0.37
C GLN A 117 -0.78 8.09 0.14
N ILE A 118 0.48 7.81 -0.16
CA ILE A 118 0.98 6.43 -0.34
C ILE A 118 0.82 5.65 0.97
N ILE A 119 1.17 6.24 2.12
CA ILE A 119 0.97 5.62 3.44
C ILE A 119 -0.52 5.38 3.70
N ALA A 120 -1.37 6.37 3.46
CA ALA A 120 -2.81 6.25 3.65
C ALA A 120 -3.41 5.14 2.79
N VAL A 121 -3.06 5.07 1.51
CA VAL A 121 -3.51 3.99 0.61
C VAL A 121 -2.95 2.64 1.08
N ALA A 122 -1.67 2.56 1.42
CA ALA A 122 -1.08 1.32 1.91
C ALA A 122 -1.80 0.81 3.18
N VAL A 123 -2.05 1.68 4.16
CA VAL A 123 -2.73 1.33 5.42
C VAL A 123 -4.20 0.97 5.18
N LEU A 124 -4.92 1.75 4.39
CA LEU A 124 -6.36 1.55 4.14
C LEU A 124 -6.65 0.30 3.30
N PHE A 125 -5.75 -0.06 2.38
CA PHE A 125 -5.92 -1.20 1.47
C PHE A 125 -5.10 -2.45 1.87
N SER A 126 -4.27 -2.39 2.92
CA SER A 126 -3.53 -3.55 3.45
C SER A 126 -4.46 -4.69 3.88
N ASP A 127 -5.62 -4.33 4.43
CA ASP A 127 -6.68 -5.25 4.82
C ASP A 127 -8.03 -4.73 4.27
N PRO A 128 -8.74 -5.53 3.46
CA PRO A 128 -10.06 -5.15 2.94
C PRO A 128 -11.08 -4.81 4.03
N ASN A 129 -10.83 -5.24 5.27
CA ASN A 129 -11.68 -4.98 6.44
C ASN A 129 -11.19 -3.82 7.33
N ARG A 130 -9.99 -3.27 7.10
CA ARG A 130 -9.48 -2.12 7.88
C ARG A 130 -10.31 -0.88 7.64
N LEU A 131 -10.62 -0.58 6.38
CA LEU A 131 -11.47 0.56 6.04
C LEU A 131 -12.88 0.37 6.62
N SER A 132 -13.47 -0.82 6.47
CA SER A 132 -14.82 -1.09 6.98
C SER A 132 -14.90 -1.04 8.50
N SER A 133 -13.88 -1.52 9.22
CA SER A 133 -13.81 -1.44 10.69
C SER A 133 -13.56 -0.03 11.22
N TRP A 134 -12.69 0.75 10.57
CA TRP A 134 -12.46 2.14 10.93
C TRP A 134 -13.69 3.02 10.65
N LEU A 135 -14.36 2.81 9.52
CA LEU A 135 -15.63 3.46 9.21
C LEU A 135 -16.72 3.05 10.19
N ALA A 136 -16.83 1.76 10.53
CA ALA A 136 -17.79 1.29 11.53
C ALA A 136 -17.59 1.95 12.90
N LYS A 137 -16.34 2.02 13.38
CA LYS A 137 -16.02 2.68 14.66
C LYS A 137 -16.28 4.19 14.61
N SER A 138 -15.97 4.83 13.49
CA SER A 138 -16.24 6.25 13.28
C SER A 138 -17.74 6.54 13.28
N MET A 139 -18.54 5.72 12.60
CA MET A 139 -20.00 5.84 12.57
C MET A 139 -20.62 5.60 13.95
N GLN A 140 -20.16 4.59 14.70
CA GLN A 140 -20.61 4.38 16.08
C GLN A 140 -20.32 5.57 16.98
N ASN A 141 -19.12 6.15 16.87
CA ASN A 141 -18.78 7.35 17.64
C ASN A 141 -19.63 8.55 17.23
N LEU A 142 -19.87 8.71 15.93
CA LEU A 142 -20.77 9.74 15.41
C LEU A 142 -22.16 9.60 16.03
N LEU A 143 -22.70 8.37 16.12
CA LEU A 143 -24.05 8.09 16.64
C LEU A 143 -24.26 8.56 18.08
N LYS A 144 -23.20 8.61 18.89
CA LYS A 144 -23.29 9.04 20.30
C LYS A 144 -23.74 10.49 20.44
N SER A 145 -23.41 11.33 19.45
CA SER A 145 -23.79 12.75 19.43
C SER A 145 -25.19 12.98 18.81
N TYR A 146 -25.88 11.92 18.38
CA TYR A 146 -27.19 12.01 17.71
C TYR A 146 -28.25 12.68 18.59
N GLY A 147 -29.04 13.57 17.99
CA GLY A 147 -30.13 14.27 18.67
C GLY A 147 -29.69 15.38 19.64
N THR A 148 -28.39 15.66 19.73
CA THR A 148 -27.87 16.76 20.56
C THR A 148 -27.92 18.09 19.80
N ASN A 149 -28.16 19.20 20.51
CA ASN A 149 -28.31 20.54 19.90
C ASN A 149 -26.97 21.21 19.51
N SER A 150 -25.84 20.53 19.70
CA SER A 150 -24.52 21.01 19.28
C SER A 150 -24.36 20.93 17.75
N ASP A 151 -23.41 21.66 17.19
CA ASP A 151 -23.14 21.60 15.74
C ASP A 151 -22.67 20.20 15.30
N GLU A 152 -21.92 19.51 16.16
CA GLU A 152 -21.55 18.09 15.98
C GLU A 152 -22.79 17.18 16.02
N GLY A 153 -23.74 17.47 16.92
CA GLY A 153 -24.98 16.71 17.06
C GLY A 153 -25.90 16.83 15.87
N LYS A 154 -26.02 18.03 15.29
CA LYS A 154 -26.77 18.26 14.04
C LYS A 154 -26.18 17.46 12.88
N MET A 155 -24.86 17.54 12.70
CA MET A 155 -24.15 16.78 11.66
C MET A 155 -24.31 15.26 11.85
N SER A 156 -24.15 14.78 13.09
CA SER A 156 -24.37 13.37 13.43
C SER A 156 -25.79 12.92 13.10
N THR A 157 -26.78 13.70 13.53
CA THR A 157 -28.21 13.41 13.33
C THR A 157 -28.52 13.20 11.86
N ALA A 158 -27.98 14.06 11.01
CA ALA A 158 -28.23 13.98 9.59
C ALA A 158 -27.50 12.87 8.86
N VAL A 159 -26.22 12.64 9.17
CA VAL A 159 -25.45 11.56 8.54
C VAL A 159 -26.13 10.23 8.84
N TRP A 160 -26.63 10.07 10.07
CA TRP A 160 -27.40 8.90 10.45
C TRP A 160 -28.78 8.83 9.80
N ASN A 161 -29.53 9.93 9.76
CA ASN A 161 -30.84 9.95 9.08
C ASN A 161 -30.72 9.56 7.60
N CYS A 162 -29.69 10.09 6.92
CA CYS A 162 -29.35 9.72 5.54
C CYS A 162 -28.97 8.23 5.45
N LEU A 163 -28.03 7.75 6.27
CA LEU A 163 -27.62 6.33 6.23
C LEU A 163 -28.79 5.36 6.48
N MET A 164 -29.70 5.71 7.38
CA MET A 164 -30.87 4.89 7.71
C MET A 164 -31.93 4.89 6.60
N GLY A 165 -32.11 6.03 5.92
CA GLY A 165 -33.03 6.21 4.79
C GLY A 165 -32.50 5.65 3.46
N MET A 166 -31.18 5.59 3.28
CA MET A 166 -30.55 5.33 1.99
C MET A 166 -30.83 3.93 1.43
N GLY A 167 -31.80 3.82 0.52
CA GLY A 167 -32.10 2.60 -0.25
C GLY A 167 -32.79 1.49 0.56
N GLU A 168 -33.49 0.58 -0.14
CA GLU A 168 -34.20 -0.52 0.50
C GLU A 168 -33.31 -1.76 0.73
N PRO A 169 -33.41 -2.45 1.90
CA PRO A 169 -34.27 -2.14 3.05
C PRO A 169 -33.68 -1.04 3.97
N THR A 170 -34.55 -0.27 4.62
CA THR A 170 -34.16 0.70 5.67
C THR A 170 -33.57 -0.02 6.88
N CYS A 171 -32.65 0.63 7.59
CA CYS A 171 -32.02 0.10 8.80
C CYS A 171 -32.13 1.12 9.95
N CYS A 172 -31.88 0.68 11.18
CA CYS A 172 -32.01 1.52 12.38
C CYS A 172 -30.81 1.37 13.31
N GLY A 173 -30.15 2.47 13.66
CA GLY A 173 -28.96 2.46 14.51
C GLY A 173 -27.79 1.67 13.90
N PHE A 174 -26.73 1.46 14.68
CA PHE A 174 -25.54 0.75 14.17
C PHE A 174 -25.76 -0.77 14.20
N ASP A 175 -26.03 -1.32 15.38
CA ASP A 175 -26.49 -2.69 15.62
C ASP A 175 -28.02 -2.73 15.88
N GLY A 176 -28.64 -1.61 16.29
CA GLY A 176 -30.10 -1.49 16.44
C GLY A 176 -30.58 -0.19 17.09
N TYR A 177 -31.89 -0.09 17.40
CA TYR A 177 -32.49 1.09 18.05
C TYR A 177 -31.92 1.40 19.45
N SER A 178 -31.30 0.42 20.10
CA SER A 178 -30.71 0.57 21.44
C SER A 178 -29.49 1.49 21.48
N ASP A 179 -28.86 1.72 20.32
CA ASP A 179 -27.61 2.48 20.20
C ASP A 179 -27.78 3.98 20.37
N PHE A 180 -29.03 4.46 20.26
CA PHE A 180 -29.33 5.88 20.41
C PHE A 180 -29.19 6.34 21.86
N PRO A 181 -28.63 7.56 22.07
CA PRO A 181 -28.46 8.13 23.41
C PRO A 181 -29.82 8.37 24.09
N ASP A 182 -30.80 8.92 23.36
CA ASP A 182 -32.18 9.10 23.82
C ASP A 182 -33.12 8.10 23.13
N LYS A 183 -33.64 7.14 23.91
CA LYS A 183 -34.55 6.09 23.44
C LYS A 183 -36.02 6.55 23.41
N THR A 184 -36.29 7.78 23.85
CA THR A 184 -37.65 8.36 23.89
C THR A 184 -37.97 9.18 22.65
N LYS A 185 -36.95 9.51 21.85
CA LYS A 185 -37.02 10.27 20.59
C LYS A 185 -36.17 9.56 19.54
N LEU A 186 -36.71 8.50 18.95
CA LEU A 186 -36.05 7.76 17.88
C LEU A 186 -36.41 8.35 16.51
N PRO A 187 -35.53 8.22 15.50
CA PRO A 187 -35.84 8.61 14.14
C PRO A 187 -37.01 7.81 13.58
N GLU A 188 -37.88 8.43 12.78
CA GLU A 188 -39.05 7.77 12.19
C GLU A 188 -38.68 6.57 11.31
N THR A 189 -37.49 6.59 10.69
CA THR A 189 -36.96 5.47 9.90
C THR A 189 -36.75 4.20 10.72
N CYS A 190 -36.69 4.29 12.06
CA CYS A 190 -36.62 3.14 12.96
C CYS A 190 -37.95 2.46 13.24
N CYS A 191 -39.08 3.11 12.91
CA CYS A 191 -40.41 2.60 13.16
C CYS A 191 -41.15 2.27 11.85
N ASP A 192 -42.31 1.63 11.97
CA ASP A 192 -43.20 1.38 10.84
C ASP A 192 -43.97 2.65 10.44
N LYS A 193 -44.31 2.75 9.15
CA LYS A 193 -45.04 3.90 8.60
C LYS A 193 -46.42 4.01 9.27
N GLY A 194 -46.70 5.15 9.93
CA GLY A 194 -47.99 5.43 10.57
C GLY A 194 -47.98 5.55 12.10
N ALA A 195 -46.82 5.41 12.76
CA ALA A 195 -46.69 5.68 14.19
C ALA A 195 -46.79 7.18 14.50
N ASN A 196 -47.63 7.57 15.47
CA ASN A 196 -47.74 8.97 15.93
C ASN A 196 -46.46 9.47 16.63
N LYS A 197 -45.66 8.55 17.18
CA LYS A 197 -44.36 8.82 17.80
C LYS A 197 -43.51 7.55 17.71
N CYS A 198 -42.24 7.70 17.35
CA CYS A 198 -41.28 6.59 17.39
C CYS A 198 -40.59 6.55 18.76
N ASP A 199 -41.07 5.66 19.63
CA ASP A 199 -40.47 5.36 20.93
C ASP A 199 -39.89 3.94 20.95
N LYS A 200 -39.27 3.57 22.09
CA LYS A 200 -38.63 2.27 22.25
C LYS A 200 -39.58 1.10 21.92
N ALA A 201 -40.85 1.17 22.35
CA ALA A 201 -41.78 0.06 22.19
C ALA A 201 -42.16 -0.15 20.72
N GLU A 202 -42.39 0.95 19.99
CA GLU A 202 -42.72 0.85 18.56
C GLU A 202 -41.50 0.45 17.71
N ALA A 203 -40.29 0.91 18.05
CA ALA A 203 -39.06 0.50 17.37
C ALA A 203 -38.71 -0.99 17.61
N GLU A 204 -38.98 -1.48 18.83
CA GLU A 204 -38.81 -2.90 19.17
C GLU A 204 -39.79 -3.79 18.40
N LYS A 205 -41.04 -3.34 18.26
CA LYS A 205 -42.08 -4.00 17.46
C LYS A 205 -41.74 -4.01 15.96
N ALA A 206 -41.20 -2.91 15.42
CA ALA A 206 -40.79 -2.83 14.02
C ALA A 206 -39.58 -3.73 13.71
N GLY A 207 -38.74 -4.04 14.70
CA GLY A 207 -37.69 -5.06 14.59
C GLY A 207 -36.65 -4.81 13.48
N LYS A 208 -36.42 -3.54 13.11
CA LYS A 208 -35.50 -3.19 12.02
C LYS A 208 -34.05 -3.54 12.37
N LYS A 209 -33.34 -4.15 11.42
CA LYS A 209 -31.93 -4.53 11.57
C LYS A 209 -31.01 -3.29 11.63
N GLY A 210 -29.88 -3.41 12.33
CA GLY A 210 -28.82 -2.40 12.37
C GLY A 210 -28.17 -2.12 11.01
N CYS A 211 -27.68 -0.89 10.84
CA CYS A 211 -27.06 -0.43 9.60
C CYS A 211 -25.64 -0.97 9.36
N LYS A 212 -25.03 -1.69 10.30
CA LYS A 212 -23.67 -2.23 10.18
C LYS A 212 -23.43 -3.04 8.90
N ALA A 213 -24.33 -3.96 8.56
CA ALA A 213 -24.21 -4.80 7.36
C ALA A 213 -24.36 -3.97 6.07
N LYS A 214 -25.22 -2.96 6.12
CA LYS A 214 -25.44 -2.02 5.01
C LYS A 214 -24.21 -1.15 4.77
N LEU A 215 -23.62 -0.61 5.84
CA LEU A 215 -22.37 0.15 5.80
C LEU A 215 -21.21 -0.70 5.27
N ALA A 216 -21.09 -1.97 5.69
CA ALA A 216 -20.07 -2.88 5.20
C ALA A 216 -20.23 -3.17 3.69
N THR A 217 -21.47 -3.40 3.24
CA THR A 217 -21.79 -3.62 1.82
C THR A 217 -21.50 -2.37 0.97
N PHE A 218 -21.92 -1.19 1.43
CA PHE A 218 -21.63 0.08 0.76
C PHE A 218 -20.12 0.31 0.63
N THR A 219 -19.37 0.07 1.71
CA THR A 219 -17.90 0.19 1.72
C THR A 219 -17.27 -0.78 0.72
N LYS A 220 -17.70 -2.03 0.70
CA LYS A 220 -17.15 -3.07 -0.19
C LYS A 220 -17.40 -2.77 -1.67
N ASN A 221 -18.60 -2.30 -2.01
CA ASN A 221 -18.97 -1.99 -3.39
C ASN A 221 -18.20 -0.77 -3.93
N ASN A 222 -17.99 0.23 -3.08
CA ASN A 222 -17.28 1.46 -3.46
C ASN A 222 -15.77 1.40 -3.24
N LEU A 223 -15.24 0.33 -2.63
CA LEU A 223 -13.81 0.15 -2.34
C LEU A 223 -12.96 0.25 -3.62
N LYS A 224 -13.44 -0.34 -4.72
CA LYS A 224 -12.76 -0.26 -6.03
C LYS A 224 -12.71 1.16 -6.57
N ALA A 225 -13.82 1.91 -6.50
CA ALA A 225 -13.88 3.30 -6.94
C ALA A 225 -12.94 4.18 -6.11
N MET A 226 -12.93 4.03 -4.78
CA MET A 226 -12.00 4.73 -3.89
C MET A 226 -10.52 4.41 -4.21
N MET A 227 -10.23 3.15 -4.55
CA MET A 227 -8.90 2.73 -4.99
C MET A 227 -8.51 3.43 -6.31
N TYR A 228 -9.38 3.43 -7.32
CA TYR A 228 -9.12 4.09 -8.60
C TYR A 228 -8.91 5.60 -8.44
N ILE A 229 -9.73 6.27 -7.62
CA ILE A 229 -9.59 7.70 -7.32
C ILE A 229 -8.25 7.98 -6.64
N SER A 230 -7.87 7.16 -5.67
CA SER A 230 -6.59 7.32 -4.96
C SER A 230 -5.38 7.10 -5.87
N ILE A 231 -5.44 6.10 -6.75
CA ILE A 231 -4.39 5.85 -7.75
C ILE A 231 -4.33 7.01 -8.76
N ALA A 232 -5.47 7.50 -9.24
CA ALA A 232 -5.52 8.64 -10.14
C ALA A 232 -4.93 9.91 -9.51
N ALA A 233 -5.22 10.17 -8.24
CA ALA A 233 -4.64 11.28 -7.49
C ALA A 233 -3.10 11.17 -7.40
N ILE A 234 -2.58 9.98 -7.08
CA ILE A 234 -1.14 9.71 -7.04
C ILE A 234 -0.49 9.92 -8.43
N LEU A 235 -1.14 9.46 -9.49
CA LEU A 235 -0.63 9.62 -10.87
C LEU A 235 -0.62 11.09 -11.31
N LEU A 236 -1.67 11.84 -11.00
CA LEU A 236 -1.73 13.28 -11.27
C LEU A 236 -0.64 14.04 -10.49
N GLN A 237 -0.47 13.71 -9.21
CA GLN A 237 0.54 14.35 -8.35
C GLN A 237 1.97 14.02 -8.82
N ARG A 238 2.24 12.78 -9.25
CA ARG A 238 3.52 12.39 -9.86
C ARG A 238 3.80 13.10 -11.19
N GLY A 239 2.78 13.29 -12.03
CA GLY A 239 2.93 14.04 -13.29
C GLY A 239 3.43 15.47 -13.06
N THR A 240 2.90 16.16 -12.03
CA THR A 240 3.34 17.52 -11.66
C THR A 240 4.75 17.57 -11.07
N GLN A 241 5.19 16.52 -10.37
CA GLN A 241 6.55 16.44 -9.82
C GLN A 241 7.61 16.08 -10.87
N LYS A 242 7.27 15.21 -11.83
CA LYS A 242 8.15 14.90 -12.97
C LYS A 242 8.44 16.16 -13.78
N ALA A 243 7.40 16.95 -14.04
CA ALA A 243 7.51 18.24 -14.73
C ALA A 243 8.50 19.20 -14.03
N PHE A 244 8.52 19.16 -12.71
CA PHE A 244 9.34 20.03 -11.86
C PHE A 244 10.82 19.65 -11.84
N ILE A 245 11.15 18.35 -11.78
CA ILE A 245 12.52 17.85 -11.81
C ILE A 245 13.17 18.19 -13.15
N ASP A 246 12.43 18.00 -14.25
CA ASP A 246 12.88 18.34 -15.61
C ASP A 246 13.16 19.87 -15.77
N ILE A 247 12.36 20.74 -15.10
CA ILE A 247 12.58 22.21 -15.07
C ILE A 247 13.81 22.60 -14.23
N HIS A 248 14.04 21.95 -13.08
CA HIS A 248 15.18 22.28 -12.20
C HIS A 248 16.53 21.90 -12.85
N VAL A 249 16.57 20.75 -13.53
CA VAL A 249 17.73 20.29 -14.31
C VAL A 249 18.02 21.23 -15.49
N CYS A 250 16.99 21.76 -16.16
CA CYS A 250 17.16 22.71 -17.26
C CYS A 250 17.58 24.13 -16.83
N LEU A 251 17.16 24.60 -15.63
CA LEU A 251 17.43 25.97 -15.16
C LEU A 251 18.78 26.15 -14.45
N LEU A 252 19.34 25.08 -13.87
CA LEU A 252 20.63 25.15 -13.17
C LEU A 252 21.85 25.18 -14.10
N GLY A 253 21.67 25.20 -15.43
CA GLY A 253 22.80 25.30 -16.37
C GLY A 253 23.90 24.29 -16.04
N GLY A 254 23.53 23.07 -15.66
CA GLY A 254 24.44 22.07 -15.14
C GLY A 254 25.48 21.71 -16.20
N THR A 255 26.65 22.34 -16.14
CA THR A 255 27.86 21.68 -16.59
C THR A 255 27.94 20.35 -15.89
N HIS A 256 28.26 19.33 -16.68
CA HIS A 256 28.36 17.90 -16.40
C HIS A 256 29.34 17.50 -15.27
N ARG A 257 29.30 18.14 -14.10
CA ARG A 257 30.13 17.89 -12.91
C ARG A 257 29.21 18.21 -11.72
N ASP A 258 28.51 17.25 -11.13
CA ASP A 258 29.08 16.21 -10.29
C ASP A 258 28.41 14.84 -10.52
N CYS A 259 29.15 13.89 -11.10
CA CYS A 259 28.81 12.46 -11.05
C CYS A 259 29.17 11.92 -9.65
N ASP A 260 28.46 12.33 -8.59
CA ASP A 260 28.56 11.68 -7.26
C ASP A 260 27.56 10.51 -7.13
N ALA A 261 27.45 9.73 -8.21
CA ALA A 261 26.73 8.47 -8.27
C ALA A 261 27.65 7.28 -7.95
N ARG A 262 28.71 7.51 -7.16
CA ARG A 262 29.70 6.48 -6.80
C ARG A 262 29.14 5.45 -5.82
N ASP A 263 28.19 5.82 -4.98
CA ASP A 263 27.74 4.98 -3.87
C ASP A 263 26.89 3.78 -4.30
N LEU A 264 26.10 3.91 -5.37
CA LEU A 264 25.19 2.85 -5.82
C LEU A 264 25.89 1.64 -6.48
N PRO A 265 26.84 1.81 -7.44
CA PRO A 265 27.63 0.69 -7.92
C PRO A 265 28.54 0.11 -6.81
N VAL A 266 29.02 0.93 -5.88
CA VAL A 266 29.79 0.47 -4.71
C VAL A 266 28.94 -0.41 -3.80
N ALA A 267 27.65 -0.10 -3.60
CA ALA A 267 26.74 -0.95 -2.84
C ALA A 267 26.51 -2.32 -3.50
N PHE A 268 26.32 -2.40 -4.82
CA PHE A 268 26.14 -3.68 -5.52
C PHE A 268 27.44 -4.50 -5.59
N VAL A 269 28.60 -3.84 -5.70
CA VAL A 269 29.91 -4.49 -5.55
C VAL A 269 30.09 -5.01 -4.13
N ALA A 270 29.67 -4.27 -3.10
CA ALA A 270 29.70 -4.73 -1.71
C ALA A 270 28.81 -5.97 -1.49
N VAL A 271 27.64 -6.03 -2.14
CA VAL A 271 26.78 -7.24 -2.13
C VAL A 271 27.48 -8.44 -2.78
N ALA A 272 28.15 -8.25 -3.93
CA ALA A 272 28.91 -9.31 -4.58
C ALA A 272 30.11 -9.77 -3.76
N VAL A 273 30.85 -8.83 -3.15
CA VAL A 273 31.97 -9.11 -2.23
C VAL A 273 31.48 -9.83 -0.98
N PHE A 274 30.32 -9.45 -0.44
CA PHE A 274 29.69 -10.17 0.66
C PHE A 274 29.35 -11.61 0.27
N GLY A 275 28.84 -11.86 -0.93
CA GLY A 275 28.67 -13.20 -1.49
C GLY A 275 29.99 -13.99 -1.60
N ILE A 276 31.08 -13.36 -2.06
CA ILE A 276 32.42 -13.98 -2.10
C ILE A 276 32.91 -14.32 -0.68
N LEU A 277 32.70 -13.43 0.29
CA LEU A 277 33.06 -13.65 1.69
C LEU A 277 32.25 -14.81 2.31
N LEU A 278 30.95 -14.91 1.99
CA LEU A 278 30.10 -16.05 2.35
C LEU A 278 30.68 -17.37 1.83
N LYS A 279 31.20 -17.37 0.61
CA LYS A 279 31.82 -18.56 -0.02
C LYS A 279 33.22 -18.89 0.51
N CYS A 280 34.04 -17.88 0.80
CA CYS A 280 35.46 -18.07 1.10
C CYS A 280 35.76 -18.28 2.59
N SER A 281 34.96 -17.76 3.53
CA SER A 281 35.27 -17.90 4.95
C SER A 281 34.04 -17.81 5.86
N LYS A 282 33.53 -18.98 6.27
CA LYS A 282 32.46 -19.12 7.26
C LYS A 282 32.79 -18.41 8.60
N THR A 283 34.06 -18.39 8.98
CA THR A 283 34.57 -17.76 10.22
C THR A 283 34.52 -16.23 10.17
N ILE A 284 34.87 -15.61 9.03
CA ILE A 284 34.83 -14.15 8.85
C ILE A 284 33.38 -13.65 8.82
N VAL A 285 32.48 -14.41 8.20
CA VAL A 285 31.04 -14.11 8.13
C VAL A 285 30.40 -14.10 9.52
N GLN A 286 30.69 -15.10 10.36
CA GLN A 286 30.20 -15.12 11.75
C GLN A 286 30.70 -13.90 12.54
N GLN A 287 31.97 -13.51 12.39
CA GLN A 287 32.52 -12.33 13.06
C GLN A 287 31.95 -11.00 12.56
N LEU A 288 31.61 -10.90 11.27
CA LEU A 288 30.96 -9.72 10.69
C LEU A 288 29.50 -9.59 11.10
N LEU A 289 28.75 -10.70 11.05
CA LEU A 289 27.35 -10.72 11.46
C LEU A 289 27.20 -10.40 12.95
N THR A 290 28.02 -10.97 13.83
CA THR A 290 27.99 -10.62 15.26
C THR A 290 28.29 -9.15 15.51
N LYS A 291 29.31 -8.58 14.84
CA LYS A 291 29.60 -7.14 14.93
C LYS A 291 28.47 -6.25 14.44
N ILE A 292 27.77 -6.62 13.36
CA ILE A 292 26.63 -5.85 12.84
C ILE A 292 25.46 -5.90 13.84
N PHE A 293 25.17 -7.08 14.42
CA PHE A 293 24.06 -7.23 15.37
C PHE A 293 24.33 -6.57 16.73
N ASP A 294 25.57 -6.61 17.21
CA ASP A 294 25.98 -5.91 18.43
C ASP A 294 25.85 -4.38 18.28
N ASN A 295 26.09 -3.85 17.07
CA ASN A 295 26.02 -2.41 16.81
C ASN A 295 24.58 -1.87 16.68
N PHE A 296 23.60 -2.74 16.41
CA PHE A 296 22.18 -2.35 16.27
C PHE A 296 21.33 -2.63 17.53
N ASN A 297 21.94 -3.08 18.64
CA ASN A 297 21.27 -3.38 19.92
C ASN A 297 19.96 -4.18 19.75
N VAL A 298 19.97 -5.19 18.86
CA VAL A 298 18.79 -6.01 18.55
C VAL A 298 18.81 -7.28 19.38
N GLY A 299 17.96 -7.32 20.40
CA GLY A 299 17.78 -8.47 21.29
C GLY A 299 16.69 -9.42 20.80
N ASP A 300 16.89 -10.09 19.65
CA ASP A 300 15.98 -11.14 19.19
C ASP A 300 16.72 -12.45 18.89
N GLU A 301 16.22 -13.55 19.45
CA GLU A 301 16.76 -14.92 19.28
C GLU A 301 16.63 -15.39 17.80
N ASP A 302 15.63 -14.87 17.08
CA ASP A 302 15.31 -15.19 15.69
C ASP A 302 16.40 -14.73 14.70
N ILE A 303 17.04 -13.59 14.97
CA ILE A 303 18.09 -13.03 14.12
C ILE A 303 19.38 -13.86 14.22
N ARG A 304 19.67 -14.40 15.41
CA ARG A 304 20.81 -15.32 15.61
C ARG A 304 20.58 -16.65 14.90
N GLN A 305 19.34 -17.14 14.82
CA GLN A 305 18.99 -18.32 14.01
C GLN A 305 19.12 -18.04 12.50
N LEU A 306 18.66 -16.89 12.04
CA LEU A 306 18.81 -16.47 10.65
C LEU A 306 20.30 -16.31 10.24
N ALA A 307 21.13 -15.78 11.13
CA ALA A 307 22.57 -15.66 10.92
C ALA A 307 23.26 -17.03 10.77
N ARG A 308 22.88 -18.01 11.60
CA ARG A 308 23.36 -19.41 11.47
C ARG A 308 22.87 -20.05 10.18
N PHE A 309 21.61 -19.85 9.82
CA PHE A 309 21.03 -20.32 8.57
C PHE A 309 21.79 -19.79 7.33
N ILE A 310 22.12 -18.50 7.31
CA ILE A 310 22.91 -17.88 6.24
C ILE A 310 24.34 -18.44 6.18
N THR A 311 24.94 -18.74 7.33
CA THR A 311 26.32 -19.25 7.44
C THR A 311 26.44 -20.73 7.06
N GLU A 312 25.44 -21.55 7.41
CA GLU A 312 25.42 -22.99 7.13
C GLU A 312 25.03 -23.29 5.68
N ASN A 313 24.18 -22.47 5.07
CA ASN A 313 23.75 -22.57 3.66
C ASN A 313 24.43 -21.53 2.76
N ALA A 314 25.59 -21.05 3.19
CA ALA A 314 26.30 -19.95 2.56
C ALA A 314 26.58 -20.22 1.09
N ASP A 315 26.82 -21.47 0.67
CA ASP A 315 27.26 -21.76 -0.70
C ASP A 315 26.22 -21.43 -1.78
N GLY A 316 24.95 -21.79 -1.57
CA GLY A 316 23.87 -21.47 -2.52
C GLY A 316 23.49 -19.99 -2.52
N ILE A 317 23.36 -19.41 -1.32
CA ILE A 317 23.04 -17.99 -1.13
C ILE A 317 24.18 -17.11 -1.67
N ALA A 318 25.44 -17.49 -1.42
CA ALA A 318 26.62 -16.82 -1.94
C ALA A 318 26.63 -16.79 -3.45
N ILE A 319 26.39 -17.92 -4.12
CA ILE A 319 26.40 -17.98 -5.59
C ILE A 319 25.35 -17.02 -6.17
N VAL A 320 24.13 -17.01 -5.62
CA VAL A 320 23.07 -16.09 -6.05
C VAL A 320 23.47 -14.63 -5.81
N LEU A 321 24.00 -14.29 -4.63
CA LEU A 321 24.44 -12.93 -4.30
C LEU A 321 25.61 -12.46 -5.16
N ILE A 322 26.55 -13.35 -5.51
CA ILE A 322 27.68 -13.05 -6.40
C ILE A 322 27.15 -12.73 -7.80
N VAL A 323 26.34 -13.61 -8.38
CA VAL A 323 25.85 -13.46 -9.75
C VAL A 323 24.94 -12.24 -9.88
N VAL A 324 23.97 -12.08 -8.98
CA VAL A 324 23.04 -10.95 -9.00
C VAL A 324 23.77 -9.65 -8.67
N GLY A 325 24.66 -9.66 -7.67
CA GLY A 325 25.44 -8.49 -7.27
C GLY A 325 26.32 -7.95 -8.40
N PHE A 326 27.09 -8.81 -9.07
CA PHE A 326 27.92 -8.38 -10.20
C PHE A 326 27.09 -7.97 -11.43
N ALA A 327 25.98 -8.66 -11.73
CA ALA A 327 25.10 -8.28 -12.82
C ALA A 327 24.50 -6.88 -12.60
N LEU A 328 24.00 -6.59 -11.39
CA LEU A 328 23.45 -5.28 -11.05
C LEU A 328 24.55 -4.19 -11.02
N ALA A 329 25.73 -4.50 -10.48
CA ALA A 329 26.87 -3.58 -10.52
C ALA A 329 27.28 -3.23 -11.96
N ALA A 330 27.35 -4.22 -12.86
CA ALA A 330 27.64 -3.99 -14.27
C ALA A 330 26.57 -3.13 -14.95
N LEU A 331 25.29 -3.38 -14.70
CA LEU A 331 24.18 -2.55 -15.20
C LEU A 331 24.29 -1.11 -14.70
N CYS A 332 24.61 -0.91 -13.43
CA CYS A 332 24.83 0.43 -12.86
C CYS A 332 26.04 1.12 -13.50
N LEU A 333 27.16 0.42 -13.70
CA LEU A 333 28.35 0.97 -14.35
C LEU A 333 28.06 1.36 -15.80
N ILE A 334 27.35 0.53 -16.56
CA ILE A 334 26.93 0.85 -17.93
C ILE A 334 26.03 2.10 -17.94
N GLY A 335 25.09 2.21 -17.00
CA GLY A 335 24.24 3.41 -16.85
C GLY A 335 25.04 4.68 -16.51
N CYS A 336 25.99 4.58 -15.58
CA CYS A 336 26.87 5.68 -15.19
C CYS A 336 27.77 6.11 -16.36
N ILE A 337 28.37 5.17 -17.10
CA ILE A 337 29.22 5.46 -18.26
C ILE A 337 28.38 6.05 -19.40
N ALA A 338 27.19 5.49 -19.68
CA ALA A 338 26.27 6.01 -20.69
C ALA A 338 25.87 7.47 -20.40
N SER A 339 25.62 7.78 -19.13
CA SER A 339 25.27 9.13 -18.68
C SER A 339 26.48 10.08 -18.69
N CYS A 340 27.63 9.73 -18.08
CA CYS A 340 28.76 10.64 -17.95
C CYS A 340 29.52 10.83 -19.29
N CYS A 341 29.49 9.86 -20.22
CA CYS A 341 30.13 9.99 -21.54
C CYS A 341 29.20 10.54 -22.64
N GLY A 342 27.90 10.72 -22.36
CA GLY A 342 26.92 11.19 -23.35
C GLY A 342 26.80 10.29 -24.59
N CYS A 343 27.16 9.00 -24.48
CA CYS A 343 27.18 8.08 -25.62
C CYS A 343 25.76 7.58 -25.96
N ASN A 344 25.16 8.14 -27.01
CA ASN A 344 23.80 7.80 -27.45
C ASN A 344 23.58 6.31 -27.76
N ILE A 345 24.59 5.64 -28.33
CA ILE A 345 24.53 4.20 -28.63
C ILE A 345 24.46 3.38 -27.33
N LEU A 346 25.26 3.73 -26.33
CA LEU A 346 25.30 3.02 -25.05
C LEU A 346 24.02 3.25 -24.24
N LEU A 347 23.44 4.45 -24.33
CA LEU A 347 22.15 4.75 -23.71
C LEU A 347 20.98 3.97 -24.35
N LYS A 348 20.98 3.83 -25.69
CA LYS A 348 20.00 2.98 -26.41
C LYS A 348 20.12 1.51 -26.02
N ILE A 349 21.34 0.98 -25.89
CA ILE A 349 21.58 -0.40 -25.43
C ILE A 349 21.10 -0.58 -23.98
N TYR A 350 21.42 0.36 -23.10
CA TYR A 350 20.98 0.33 -21.70
C TYR A 350 19.44 0.36 -21.59
N ALA A 351 18.78 1.24 -22.34
CA ALA A 351 17.32 1.29 -22.40
C ALA A 351 16.70 -0.02 -22.94
N ALA A 352 17.31 -0.62 -23.97
CA ALA A 352 16.86 -1.91 -24.51
C ALA A 352 16.96 -3.03 -23.45
N ILE A 353 18.06 -3.07 -22.68
CA ILE A 353 18.23 -4.04 -21.59
C ILE A 353 17.16 -3.84 -20.51
N LEU A 354 16.89 -2.59 -20.10
CA LEU A 354 15.84 -2.29 -19.12
C LEU A 354 14.44 -2.68 -19.59
N ILE A 355 14.12 -2.48 -20.88
CA ILE A 355 12.84 -2.90 -21.46
C ILE A 355 12.69 -4.43 -21.40
N VAL A 356 13.74 -5.18 -21.74
CA VAL A 356 13.74 -6.65 -21.68
C VAL A 356 13.53 -7.13 -20.24
N LEU A 357 14.22 -6.53 -19.27
CA LEU A 357 14.06 -6.86 -17.85
C LEU A 357 12.64 -6.52 -17.34
N LEU A 358 12.09 -5.39 -17.78
CA LEU A 358 10.73 -4.97 -17.43
C LEU A 358 9.68 -5.97 -17.95
N VAL A 359 9.80 -6.40 -19.21
CA VAL A 359 8.87 -7.39 -19.79
C VAL A 359 9.00 -8.72 -19.04
N ALA A 360 10.22 -9.20 -18.77
CA ALA A 360 10.44 -10.41 -18.00
C ALA A 360 9.82 -10.31 -16.59
N GLN A 361 9.99 -9.18 -15.92
CA GLN A 361 9.42 -8.94 -14.60
C GLN A 361 7.88 -8.93 -14.62
N ILE A 362 7.27 -8.27 -15.62
CA ILE A 362 5.81 -8.26 -15.79
C ILE A 362 5.28 -9.69 -16.01
N ILE A 363 5.96 -10.52 -16.82
CA ILE A 363 5.57 -11.92 -17.05
C ILE A 363 5.64 -12.71 -15.75
N VAL A 364 6.74 -12.62 -15.01
CA VAL A 364 6.91 -13.34 -13.73
C VAL A 364 5.84 -12.93 -12.73
N VAL A 365 5.56 -11.63 -12.59
CA VAL A 365 4.51 -11.12 -11.70
C VAL A 365 3.13 -11.58 -12.17
N ALA A 366 2.82 -11.47 -13.46
CA ALA A 366 1.53 -11.92 -14.00
C ALA A 366 1.31 -13.41 -13.72
N VAL A 367 2.31 -14.27 -13.97
CA VAL A 367 2.21 -15.72 -13.71
C VAL A 367 2.11 -16.02 -12.22
N ALA A 368 2.95 -15.40 -11.39
CA ALA A 368 2.98 -15.65 -9.95
C ALA A 368 1.69 -15.22 -9.25
N PHE A 369 1.02 -14.18 -9.74
CA PHE A 369 -0.18 -13.61 -9.13
C PHE A 369 -1.49 -13.97 -9.84
N SER A 370 -1.45 -14.63 -11.01
CA SER A 370 -2.68 -15.13 -11.68
C SER A 370 -3.40 -16.19 -10.86
N ASP A 371 -2.65 -17.05 -10.16
CA ASP A 371 -3.18 -18.09 -9.28
C ASP A 371 -2.31 -18.24 -8.02
N PRO A 372 -2.67 -17.57 -6.92
CA PRO A 372 -1.91 -17.64 -5.67
C PRO A 372 -1.88 -19.04 -5.06
N ALA A 373 -2.88 -19.89 -5.38
CA ALA A 373 -2.90 -21.27 -4.93
C ALA A 373 -1.87 -22.12 -5.66
N ARG A 374 -1.63 -21.86 -6.96
CA ARG A 374 -0.55 -22.53 -7.72
C ARG A 374 0.84 -22.18 -7.19
N LEU A 375 1.09 -20.92 -6.86
CA LEU A 375 2.38 -20.52 -6.26
C LEU A 375 2.62 -21.27 -4.95
N THR A 376 1.59 -21.33 -4.10
CA THR A 376 1.63 -22.05 -2.83
C THR A 376 1.85 -23.55 -3.04
N ALA A 377 1.19 -24.17 -4.02
CA ALA A 377 1.37 -25.58 -4.36
C ALA A 377 2.78 -25.90 -4.90
N VAL A 378 3.35 -25.02 -5.73
CA VAL A 378 4.74 -25.17 -6.22
C VAL A 378 5.73 -25.08 -5.07
N LEU A 379 5.52 -24.14 -4.15
CA LEU A 379 6.35 -23.99 -2.95
C LEU A 379 6.27 -25.23 -2.06
N ILE A 380 5.05 -25.70 -1.77
CA ILE A 380 4.82 -26.93 -1.00
C ILE A 380 5.55 -28.12 -1.63
N ASN A 381 5.36 -28.37 -2.92
CA ASN A 381 5.99 -29.49 -3.61
C ASN A 381 7.53 -29.38 -3.60
N SER A 382 8.07 -28.16 -3.66
CA SER A 382 9.52 -27.93 -3.54
C SER A 382 10.03 -28.21 -2.13
N LEU A 383 9.27 -27.83 -1.10
CA LEU A 383 9.59 -28.10 0.30
C LEU A 383 9.46 -29.59 0.63
N GLU A 384 8.48 -30.30 0.08
CA GLU A 384 8.34 -31.77 0.20
C GLU A 384 9.55 -32.49 -0.41
N LYS A 385 9.98 -32.09 -1.60
CA LYS A 385 11.21 -32.63 -2.22
C LYS A 385 12.45 -32.35 -1.39
N LEU A 386 12.55 -31.16 -0.80
CA LEU A 386 13.62 -30.86 0.15
C LEU A 386 13.52 -31.73 1.40
N LEU A 387 12.32 -31.98 1.93
CA LEU A 387 12.12 -32.81 3.12
C LEU A 387 12.60 -34.25 2.90
N GLN A 388 12.46 -34.77 1.68
CA GLN A 388 12.97 -36.11 1.34
C GLN A 388 14.50 -36.22 1.48
N LYS A 389 15.23 -35.12 1.28
CA LYS A 389 16.69 -35.05 1.45
C LYS A 389 17.12 -34.75 2.89
N TYR A 390 16.17 -34.67 3.81
CA TYR A 390 16.47 -34.41 5.21
C TYR A 390 17.44 -35.47 5.79
N ASN A 391 18.47 -34.98 6.48
CA ASN A 391 19.56 -35.74 7.11
C ASN A 391 20.40 -36.59 6.13
N GLU A 392 20.42 -36.24 4.84
CA GLU A 392 21.41 -36.77 3.89
C GLU A 392 22.78 -36.09 4.08
N THR A 393 23.85 -36.83 3.78
CA THR A 393 25.24 -36.40 4.06
C THR A 393 25.86 -35.57 2.92
N ASP A 394 25.19 -35.52 1.77
CA ASP A 394 25.55 -34.66 0.65
C ASP A 394 25.22 -33.19 0.95
N ASP A 395 25.74 -32.28 0.11
CA ASP A 395 25.59 -30.85 0.37
C ASP A 395 24.14 -30.37 0.21
N GLU A 396 23.36 -31.03 -0.66
CA GLU A 396 21.92 -30.80 -0.79
C GLU A 396 21.14 -31.29 0.44
N GLY A 397 21.53 -32.43 1.03
CA GLY A 397 20.96 -32.97 2.25
C GLY A 397 21.20 -32.11 3.49
N LYS A 398 22.41 -31.58 3.65
CA LYS A 398 22.72 -30.60 4.71
C LYS A 398 21.87 -29.33 4.57
N MET A 399 21.68 -28.86 3.33
CA MET A 399 20.84 -27.69 3.07
C MET A 399 19.38 -27.96 3.41
N ALA A 400 18.84 -29.07 2.94
CA ALA A 400 17.48 -29.53 3.24
C ALA A 400 17.25 -29.64 4.75
N THR A 401 18.20 -30.22 5.49
CA THR A 401 18.14 -30.37 6.94
C THR A 401 18.04 -29.03 7.64
N THR A 402 18.86 -28.06 7.21
CA THR A 402 18.93 -26.74 7.83
C THR A 402 17.68 -25.91 7.54
N VAL A 403 17.18 -25.95 6.30
CA VAL A 403 15.91 -25.31 5.90
C VAL A 403 14.75 -25.82 6.73
N TRP A 404 14.63 -27.14 6.86
CA TRP A 404 13.55 -27.73 7.62
C TRP A 404 13.66 -27.48 9.13
N ASN A 405 14.86 -27.48 9.70
CA ASN A 405 15.06 -27.10 11.11
C ASN A 405 14.55 -25.68 11.40
N VAL A 406 14.78 -24.74 10.49
CA VAL A 406 14.25 -23.37 10.61
C VAL A 406 12.74 -23.34 10.45
N ILE A 407 12.18 -23.97 9.40
CA ILE A 407 10.72 -24.02 9.17
C ILE A 407 9.98 -24.61 10.38
N MET A 408 10.53 -25.66 10.99
CA MET A 408 9.97 -26.32 12.16
C MET A 408 10.04 -25.47 13.44
N THR A 409 10.85 -24.41 13.47
CA THR A 409 11.10 -23.60 14.68
C THR A 409 10.54 -22.18 14.60
N VAL A 410 10.63 -21.51 13.45
CA VAL A 410 10.26 -20.08 13.27
C VAL A 410 8.77 -19.87 13.43
N ASN A 411 8.30 -18.92 14.24
CA ASN A 411 6.86 -18.60 14.39
C ASN A 411 5.99 -19.82 14.76
N SER A 412 6.29 -20.44 15.91
CA SER A 412 5.68 -21.67 16.50
C SER A 412 6.26 -23.01 16.02
N ILE A 413 6.34 -23.98 16.94
CA ILE A 413 6.92 -25.30 16.68
C ILE A 413 5.96 -26.14 15.83
N CYS A 414 6.47 -26.74 14.75
CA CYS A 414 5.76 -27.73 13.93
C CYS A 414 6.74 -28.85 13.53
N CYS A 415 6.21 -30.00 13.07
CA CYS A 415 7.02 -31.18 12.74
C CYS A 415 6.65 -31.76 11.38
N GLY A 416 7.62 -31.85 10.46
CA GLY A 416 7.38 -32.35 9.10
C GLY A 416 6.41 -31.48 8.32
N MET A 417 5.99 -31.92 7.13
CA MET A 417 4.97 -31.19 6.37
C MET A 417 3.57 -31.48 6.91
N ASP A 418 3.22 -32.75 7.05
CA ASP A 418 1.95 -33.24 7.59
C ASP A 418 2.13 -33.95 8.95
N GLY A 419 3.37 -34.17 9.38
CA GLY A 419 3.67 -34.66 10.73
C GLY A 419 4.99 -35.41 10.82
N TYR A 420 5.21 -36.08 11.94
CA TYR A 420 6.42 -36.89 12.17
C TYR A 420 6.57 -38.07 11.21
N GLY A 421 5.47 -38.53 10.60
CA GLY A 421 5.46 -39.63 9.63
C GLY A 421 6.17 -39.33 8.31
N ASP A 422 6.43 -38.05 8.01
CA ASP A 422 7.12 -37.64 6.78
C ASP A 422 8.61 -38.04 6.80
N PHE A 423 9.18 -38.28 7.98
CA PHE A 423 10.55 -38.75 8.18
C PHE A 423 10.62 -40.28 8.09
N ASN A 424 10.19 -40.84 6.97
CA ASN A 424 9.93 -42.28 6.84
C ASN A 424 11.19 -43.15 6.57
N LYS A 425 12.39 -42.68 6.95
CA LYS A 425 13.66 -43.41 6.75
C LYS A 425 13.94 -44.28 7.98
N PRO A 426 13.99 -45.63 7.85
CA PRO A 426 14.20 -46.53 8.99
C PRO A 426 15.57 -46.28 9.65
N GLY A 427 15.58 -46.14 10.98
CA GLY A 427 16.79 -45.90 11.78
C GLY A 427 17.21 -44.43 11.94
N MET A 428 16.42 -43.47 11.46
CA MET A 428 16.70 -42.04 11.64
C MET A 428 16.18 -41.52 12.98
N ASN A 429 17.01 -40.74 13.70
CA ASN A 429 16.56 -39.94 14.83
C ASN A 429 15.72 -38.76 14.31
N LEU A 430 14.51 -38.60 14.82
CA LEU A 430 13.64 -37.51 14.41
C LEU A 430 14.19 -36.15 14.89
N PRO A 431 13.83 -35.05 14.21
CA PRO A 431 14.14 -33.70 14.71
C PRO A 431 13.59 -33.50 16.12
N GLN A 432 14.34 -32.82 16.99
CA GLN A 432 13.93 -32.56 18.38
C GLN A 432 12.63 -31.74 18.48
N GLN A 433 12.37 -30.91 17.46
CA GLN A 433 11.14 -30.13 17.29
C GLN A 433 9.88 -31.01 17.27
N CYS A 434 10.02 -32.29 16.94
CA CYS A 434 8.93 -33.26 16.91
C CYS A 434 8.60 -33.89 18.27
N CYS A 435 9.44 -33.73 19.31
CA CYS A 435 9.28 -34.43 20.60
C CYS A 435 9.04 -33.51 21.82
N THR A 436 9.07 -32.18 21.67
CA THR A 436 8.76 -31.16 22.70
C THR A 436 9.50 -31.24 24.06
N THR A 437 10.39 -32.21 24.28
CA THR A 437 11.14 -32.42 25.54
C THR A 437 12.63 -32.64 25.26
N ALA A 438 13.47 -32.35 26.26
CA ALA A 438 14.92 -32.55 26.21
C ALA A 438 15.28 -34.05 26.28
N ILE A 439 14.95 -34.79 25.22
CA ILE A 439 15.30 -36.21 25.08
C ILE A 439 16.60 -36.30 24.29
N THR A 440 17.55 -37.14 24.72
CA THR A 440 18.80 -37.40 23.99
C THR A 440 18.58 -38.02 22.60
N SER A 441 17.43 -38.64 22.35
CA SER A 441 16.98 -39.11 21.04
C SER A 441 15.45 -39.05 20.91
N CYS A 442 14.96 -38.39 19.84
CA CYS A 442 13.54 -38.33 19.52
C CYS A 442 13.14 -39.58 18.73
N THR A 443 12.40 -40.49 19.36
CA THR A 443 11.86 -41.72 18.75
C THR A 443 10.48 -41.48 18.15
N ALA A 444 10.06 -42.30 17.19
CA ALA A 444 8.73 -42.18 16.57
C ALA A 444 7.58 -42.26 17.60
N GLN A 445 7.74 -43.06 18.66
CA GLN A 445 6.75 -43.21 19.71
C GLN A 445 6.69 -41.97 20.64
N ALA A 446 7.84 -41.33 20.89
CA ALA A 446 7.89 -40.07 21.61
C ALA A 446 7.25 -38.93 20.78
N ALA A 447 7.52 -38.87 19.48
CA ALA A 447 6.92 -37.90 18.57
C ALA A 447 5.40 -38.08 18.44
N GLN A 448 4.94 -39.33 18.38
CA GLN A 448 3.51 -39.66 18.37
C GLN A 448 2.82 -39.21 19.66
N THR A 449 3.48 -39.38 20.82
CA THR A 449 2.95 -38.94 22.12
C THR A 449 2.94 -37.42 22.25
N ALA A 450 3.94 -36.74 21.67
CA ALA A 450 4.02 -35.28 21.65
C ALA A 450 2.94 -34.62 20.76
N GLY A 451 2.48 -35.32 19.72
CA GLY A 451 1.35 -34.88 18.90
C GLY A 451 1.55 -33.53 18.20
N VAL A 452 2.81 -33.21 17.84
CA VAL A 452 3.16 -31.94 17.20
C VAL A 452 2.53 -31.87 15.79
N VAL A 453 1.84 -30.77 15.50
CA VAL A 453 1.17 -30.54 14.21
C VAL A 453 2.17 -30.33 13.05
N GLY A 454 1.75 -30.66 11.83
CA GLY A 454 2.53 -30.46 10.61
C GLY A 454 2.70 -28.99 10.23
N CYS A 455 3.75 -28.67 9.47
CA CYS A 455 4.06 -27.31 9.04
C CYS A 455 3.25 -26.82 7.82
N ARG A 456 2.45 -27.64 7.15
CA ARG A 456 1.74 -27.28 5.90
C ARG A 456 0.88 -26.03 6.04
N GLU A 457 -0.03 -26.00 7.01
CA GLU A 457 -0.95 -24.87 7.22
C GLU A 457 -0.19 -23.59 7.56
N LYS A 458 0.87 -23.71 8.34
CA LYS A 458 1.78 -22.61 8.68
C LYS A 458 2.48 -22.05 7.44
N ILE A 459 3.01 -22.91 6.57
CA ILE A 459 3.66 -22.48 5.31
C ILE A 459 2.65 -21.79 4.39
N VAL A 460 1.43 -22.35 4.27
CA VAL A 460 0.35 -21.74 3.47
C VAL A 460 -0.02 -20.36 4.01
N THR A 461 -0.20 -20.23 5.32
CA THR A 461 -0.55 -18.98 5.98
C THR A 461 0.57 -17.95 5.83
N PHE A 462 1.81 -18.34 6.11
CA PHE A 462 2.99 -17.49 5.92
C PHE A 462 3.13 -17.02 4.46
N THR A 463 2.91 -17.91 3.50
CA THR A 463 2.99 -17.57 2.07
C THR A 463 1.88 -16.60 1.68
N SER A 464 0.65 -16.86 2.10
CA SER A 464 -0.51 -15.99 1.86
C SER A 464 -0.31 -14.59 2.45
N ASP A 465 0.21 -14.51 3.67
CA ASP A 465 0.42 -13.24 4.38
C ASP A 465 1.53 -12.40 3.75
N ASN A 466 2.63 -13.04 3.35
CA ASN A 466 3.79 -12.37 2.76
C ASN A 466 3.67 -12.13 1.25
N MET A 467 2.74 -12.78 0.56
CA MET A 467 2.48 -12.58 -0.87
C MET A 467 2.13 -11.13 -1.20
N LYS A 468 1.52 -10.39 -0.26
CA LYS A 468 1.28 -8.94 -0.39
C LYS A 468 2.58 -8.13 -0.43
N ILE A 469 3.54 -8.47 0.43
CA ILE A 469 4.84 -7.80 0.48
C ILE A 469 5.61 -8.04 -0.82
N LEU A 470 5.59 -9.28 -1.32
CA LEU A 470 6.22 -9.62 -2.61
C LEU A 470 5.55 -8.89 -3.78
N LEU A 471 4.23 -8.69 -3.74
CA LEU A 471 3.53 -7.88 -4.74
C LEU A 471 3.98 -6.41 -4.67
N TYR A 472 4.06 -5.83 -3.47
CA TYR A 472 4.50 -4.44 -3.29
C TYR A 472 5.93 -4.21 -3.76
N ILE A 473 6.86 -5.10 -3.42
CA ILE A 473 8.26 -5.03 -3.88
C ILE A 473 8.30 -5.11 -5.41
N SER A 474 7.53 -6.03 -5.99
CA SER A 474 7.49 -6.25 -7.44
C SER A 474 6.91 -5.06 -8.21
N ILE A 475 5.78 -4.50 -7.74
CA ILE A 475 5.17 -3.29 -8.31
C ILE A 475 6.10 -2.09 -8.15
N SER A 476 6.75 -1.95 -6.98
CA SER A 476 7.69 -0.85 -6.74
C SER A 476 8.88 -0.90 -7.70
N ALA A 477 9.43 -2.10 -7.93
CA ALA A 477 10.52 -2.29 -8.89
C ALA A 477 10.10 -2.01 -10.34
N ILE A 478 8.89 -2.42 -10.75
CA ILE A 478 8.33 -2.08 -12.07
C ILE A 478 8.20 -0.56 -12.23
N LEU A 479 7.64 0.12 -11.23
CA LEU A 479 7.46 1.58 -11.26
C LEU A 479 8.79 2.32 -11.31
N LEU A 480 9.81 1.83 -10.61
CA LEU A 480 11.18 2.38 -10.66
C LEU A 480 11.80 2.21 -12.05
N GLN A 481 11.68 1.03 -12.67
CA GLN A 481 12.19 0.78 -14.02
C GLN A 481 11.48 1.61 -15.09
N VAL A 482 10.16 1.72 -15.02
CA VAL A 482 9.37 2.60 -15.91
C VAL A 482 9.80 4.06 -15.72
N GLY A 483 9.99 4.50 -14.48
CA GLY A 483 10.53 5.82 -14.18
C GLY A 483 11.87 6.07 -14.87
N ALA A 484 12.83 5.15 -14.72
CA ALA A 484 14.14 5.23 -15.38
C ALA A 484 14.04 5.33 -16.91
N LEU A 485 13.17 4.53 -17.54
CA LEU A 485 12.96 4.57 -19.00
C LEU A 485 12.36 5.90 -19.47
N THR A 486 11.39 6.46 -18.73
CA THR A 486 10.75 7.74 -19.08
C THR A 486 11.67 8.95 -18.94
N ILE A 487 12.70 8.85 -18.10
CA ILE A 487 13.74 9.87 -17.95
C ILE A 487 14.72 9.81 -19.13
N GLN A 488 14.93 8.62 -19.72
CA GLN A 488 15.88 8.40 -20.80
C GLN A 488 15.35 8.74 -22.20
N SER A 489 14.04 8.63 -22.44
CA SER A 489 13.43 8.90 -23.76
C SER A 489 13.80 10.26 -24.40
N PRO A 490 13.72 11.41 -23.71
CA PRO A 490 14.06 12.70 -24.31
C PRO A 490 15.56 12.89 -24.59
N VAL A 491 16.43 12.14 -23.91
CA VAL A 491 17.90 12.18 -24.13
C VAL A 491 18.28 11.41 -25.39
N ILE A 492 17.60 10.30 -25.68
CA ILE A 492 17.85 9.47 -26.87
C ILE A 492 17.43 10.20 -28.16
N GLU A 493 16.40 11.05 -28.10
CA GLU A 493 15.85 11.77 -29.24
C GLU A 493 16.72 12.96 -29.69
N GLN A 494 17.47 13.60 -28.78
CA GLN A 494 18.37 14.72 -29.10
C GLN A 494 19.72 14.29 -29.70
N GLY A 495 20.05 13.00 -29.66
CA GLY A 495 21.31 12.44 -30.14
C GLY A 495 21.34 11.98 -31.59
N ASN A 496 20.24 12.17 -32.33
CA ASN A 496 20.06 11.74 -33.72
C ASN A 496 20.09 12.93 -34.72
N GLY A 497 20.55 14.11 -34.27
CA GLY A 497 20.69 15.33 -35.06
C GLY A 497 22.14 15.69 -35.34
#